data_AF-A0A7D9DYD3-F1
#
_entry.id   AF-A0A7D9DYD3-F1
#
_cell.length_a   1.000
_cell.length_b   1.000
_cell.length_c   1.000
_cell.angle_alpha   90.00
_cell.angle_beta   90.00
_cell.angle_gamma   90.00
#
_symmetry.space_group_name_H-M   'P 1'
#
loop_
_entity.id
_entity.type
_entity.pdbx_description
1 polymer ?
#
loop_
_entity_poly.entity_id
_entity_poly.type
_entity_poly.pdbx_seq_one_letter_code
_entity_poly.pdbx_strand_id
1 'polypeptide(L)'
;MVNDIKTVNPINQLVKFADDMTLEVPGNENGDTSQAEVDSIQTWSENNRMSLNMEKTYEMIVRRNIPTLLPDPFPFIKRRTWLKILGITLQDLPSKWDLHFDEMLKKASARMYIMRVCKYYGFPIKQLDMLFNTLIMPIITYGIELWGGAYFNKYISQIDKFINRAHRNGYISEKLNIKEISIKRDKKLWDKVIHNKDNALQELLPDKLNRHLRPRGHEFELPLVRTERFKSSFVNRCLFNFV
;
A
#
# COMPACT_ATOMS: atom_id res chain seq x y z
N MET A 1 25.88 6.18 7.55
CA MET A 1 24.74 6.62 6.69
C MET A 1 23.44 6.07 7.32
N VAL A 2 22.26 6.65 7.09
CA VAL A 2 20.95 6.14 7.62
C VAL A 2 20.72 4.64 7.37
N ASN A 3 21.40 4.07 6.39
CA ASN A 3 21.36 2.65 6.10
C ASN A 3 21.98 1.74 7.19
N ASP A 4 22.78 2.28 8.11
CA ASP A 4 23.52 1.47 9.10
C ASP A 4 22.72 1.14 10.36
N ILE A 5 21.61 1.85 10.62
CA ILE A 5 20.72 1.54 11.74
C ILE A 5 19.99 0.22 11.51
N LYS A 6 19.93 -0.62 12.55
CA LYS A 6 19.30 -1.93 12.57
C LYS A 6 18.42 -2.07 13.80
N THR A 7 17.48 -3.01 13.74
CA THR A 7 16.65 -3.37 14.90
C THR A 7 17.51 -4.00 15.99
N VAL A 8 17.13 -3.76 17.24
CA VAL A 8 17.72 -4.39 18.42
C VAL A 8 17.23 -5.83 18.53
N ASN A 9 15.94 -6.05 18.31
CA ASN A 9 15.33 -7.37 18.31
C ASN A 9 15.22 -7.90 16.87
N PRO A 10 15.73 -9.11 16.58
CA PRO A 10 15.66 -9.70 15.23
C PRO A 10 14.24 -10.01 14.76
N ILE A 11 13.25 -10.05 15.66
CA ILE A 11 11.83 -10.24 15.33
C ILE A 11 11.20 -8.95 14.77
N ASN A 12 11.75 -7.79 15.12
CA ASN A 12 11.25 -6.50 14.66
C ASN A 12 11.75 -6.22 13.25
N GLN A 13 10.95 -5.49 12.47
CA GLN A 13 11.32 -5.09 11.11
C GLN A 13 11.45 -3.58 11.02
N LEU A 14 12.52 -3.11 10.39
CA LEU A 14 12.76 -1.68 10.15
C LEU A 14 12.86 -1.43 8.64
N VAL A 15 11.85 -0.75 8.11
CA VAL A 15 11.79 -0.35 6.70
C VAL A 15 12.22 1.10 6.58
N LYS A 16 13.10 1.40 5.62
CA LYS A 16 13.69 2.73 5.43
C LYS A 16 13.49 3.20 4.00
N PHE A 17 13.16 4.48 3.84
CA PHE A 17 13.08 5.14 2.54
C PHE A 17 13.50 6.60 2.67
N ALA A 18 14.68 6.93 2.13
CA ALA A 18 15.32 8.22 2.36
C ALA A 18 15.45 8.54 3.87
N ASP A 19 14.77 9.57 4.37
CA ASP A 19 14.70 9.98 5.77
C ASP A 19 13.55 9.32 6.56
N ASP A 20 12.56 8.75 5.85
CA ASP A 20 11.44 8.07 6.49
C ASP A 20 11.85 6.67 6.97
N MET A 21 11.53 6.37 8.23
CA MET A 21 11.75 5.07 8.86
C MET A 21 10.42 4.55 9.43
N THR A 22 10.14 3.28 9.20
CA THR A 22 8.96 2.58 9.74
C THR A 22 9.43 1.35 10.51
N LEU A 23 9.18 1.36 11.82
CA LEU A 23 9.46 0.24 12.71
C LEU A 23 8.18 -0.57 12.92
N GLU A 24 8.24 -1.86 12.64
CA GLU A 24 7.18 -2.82 12.90
C GLU A 24 7.60 -3.72 14.07
N VAL A 25 6.81 -3.67 15.15
CA VAL A 25 7.02 -4.47 16.36
C VAL A 25 5.85 -5.44 16.49
N PRO A 26 6.06 -6.76 16.30
CA PRO A 26 5.00 -7.74 16.46
C PRO A 26 4.51 -7.78 17.92
N GLY A 27 3.20 -7.65 18.12
CA GLY A 27 2.59 -7.86 19.43
C GLY A 27 2.71 -9.33 19.83
N ASN A 28 3.60 -9.64 20.77
CA ASN A 28 3.90 -10.98 21.23
C ASN A 28 3.76 -11.10 22.76
N GLU A 29 3.61 -12.33 23.24
CA GLU A 29 3.53 -12.63 24.69
C GLU A 29 4.85 -12.35 25.42
N ASN A 30 5.96 -12.24 24.67
CA ASN A 30 7.31 -12.04 25.18
C ASN A 30 7.60 -10.59 25.65
N GLY A 31 6.59 -9.72 25.65
CA GLY A 31 6.69 -8.35 26.12
C GLY A 31 6.95 -7.33 25.02
N ASP A 32 6.65 -6.06 25.34
CA ASP A 32 6.78 -4.96 24.39
C ASP A 32 8.25 -4.55 24.22
N THR A 33 8.80 -4.74 23.02
CA THR A 33 10.19 -4.41 22.69
C THR A 33 10.35 -3.04 22.05
N SER A 34 9.24 -2.35 21.78
CA SER A 34 9.26 -1.08 21.06
C SER A 34 10.04 0.02 21.79
N GLN A 35 10.12 0.00 23.12
CA GLN A 35 10.88 1.00 23.88
C GLN A 35 12.37 0.90 23.63
N ALA A 36 12.91 -0.33 23.68
CA ALA A 36 14.33 -0.56 23.40
C ALA A 36 14.69 -0.16 21.96
N GLU A 37 13.79 -0.35 21.00
CA GLU A 37 14.00 0.08 19.61
C GLU A 37 14.00 1.61 19.48
N VAL A 38 13.04 2.31 20.09
CA VAL A 38 12.95 3.77 20.06
C VAL A 38 14.19 4.40 20.70
N ASP A 39 14.63 3.88 21.86
CA ASP A 39 15.83 4.37 22.56
C ASP A 39 17.10 4.14 21.72
N SER A 40 17.19 2.99 21.03
CA SER A 40 18.27 2.68 20.11
C SER A 40 18.29 3.65 18.91
N ILE A 41 17.13 3.93 18.32
CA ILE A 41 17.00 4.89 17.22
C ILE A 41 17.40 6.29 17.67
N GLN A 42 17.02 6.71 18.87
CA GLN A 42 17.40 8.02 19.43
C GLN A 42 18.92 8.09 19.65
N THR A 43 19.49 7.11 20.34
CA THR A 43 20.93 7.04 20.62
C THR A 43 21.75 7.04 19.32
N TRP A 44 21.32 6.24 18.34
CA TRP A 44 21.96 6.19 17.03
C TRP A 44 21.88 7.54 16.30
N SER A 45 20.73 8.22 16.37
CA SER A 45 20.55 9.54 15.75
C SER A 45 21.48 10.58 16.38
N GLU A 46 21.57 10.61 17.71
CA GLU A 46 22.47 11.51 18.46
C GLU A 46 23.94 11.27 18.10
N ASN A 47 24.38 10.01 18.09
CA ASN A 47 25.74 9.63 17.71
C ASN A 47 26.10 10.02 16.27
N ASN A 48 25.11 10.04 15.37
CA ASN A 48 25.29 10.44 13.98
C ASN A 48 24.98 11.92 13.73
N ARG A 49 24.78 12.73 14.78
CA ARG A 49 24.47 14.17 14.72
C ARG A 49 23.21 14.47 13.89
N MET A 50 22.20 13.63 14.03
CA MET A 50 20.89 13.79 13.40
C MET A 50 19.81 13.99 14.47
N SER A 51 18.80 14.78 14.13
CA SER A 51 17.67 15.09 15.00
C SER A 51 16.43 14.33 14.56
N LEU A 52 15.81 13.58 15.47
CA LEU A 52 14.49 12.97 15.24
C LEU A 52 13.41 14.04 15.29
N ASN A 53 12.57 14.11 14.26
CA ASN A 53 11.44 15.03 14.23
C ASN A 53 10.24 14.40 14.96
N MET A 54 10.18 14.58 16.28
CA MET A 54 9.10 14.06 17.13
C MET A 54 7.71 14.60 16.76
N GLU A 55 7.60 15.74 16.08
CA GLU A 55 6.30 16.22 15.58
C GLU A 55 5.77 15.41 14.39
N LYS A 56 6.67 14.71 13.69
CA LYS A 56 6.35 13.81 12.56
C LYS A 56 6.43 12.33 12.93
N THR A 57 6.91 11.99 14.12
CA THR A 57 6.94 10.62 14.63
C THR A 57 5.59 10.28 15.26
N TYR A 58 4.99 9.20 14.78
CA TYR A 58 3.69 8.71 15.25
C TYR A 58 3.72 7.21 15.43
N GLU A 59 2.95 6.73 16.39
CA GLU A 59 2.69 5.31 16.55
C GLU A 59 1.27 4.96 16.11
N MET A 60 1.10 3.73 15.62
CA MET A 60 -0.20 3.16 15.32
C MET A 60 -0.19 1.70 15.72
N ILE A 61 -1.18 1.31 16.52
CA ILE A 61 -1.37 -0.09 16.89
C ILE A 61 -2.24 -0.75 15.84
N VAL A 62 -1.68 -1.73 15.14
CA VAL A 62 -2.42 -2.56 14.19
C VAL A 62 -2.96 -3.77 14.93
N ARG A 63 -4.29 -3.98 14.91
CA ARG A 63 -4.92 -5.11 15.60
C ARG A 63 -6.00 -5.79 14.79
N ARG A 64 -6.24 -7.06 15.12
CA ARG A 64 -7.48 -7.73 14.75
C ARG A 64 -8.62 -7.10 15.54
N ASN A 65 -9.85 -7.15 15.01
CA ASN A 65 -11.05 -6.63 15.67
C ASN A 65 -11.45 -7.51 16.87
N ILE A 66 -10.56 -7.62 17.86
CA ILE A 66 -10.70 -8.33 19.11
C ILE A 66 -10.52 -7.28 20.21
N PRO A 67 -11.38 -7.27 21.24
CA PRO A 67 -11.21 -6.39 22.38
C PRO A 67 -10.00 -6.85 23.20
N THR A 68 -8.82 -6.34 22.83
CA THR A 68 -7.58 -6.49 23.59
C THR A 68 -7.26 -5.16 24.26
N LEU A 69 -6.74 -5.22 25.49
CA LEU A 69 -6.15 -4.02 26.12
C LEU A 69 -5.07 -3.47 25.19
N LEU A 70 -5.11 -2.16 24.97
CA LEU A 70 -4.05 -1.49 24.22
C LEU A 70 -2.85 -1.32 25.16
N PRO A 71 -1.61 -1.50 24.67
CA PRO A 71 -0.42 -1.05 25.37
C PRO A 71 -0.54 0.43 25.74
N ASP A 72 0.19 0.87 26.76
CA ASP A 72 0.26 2.29 27.07
C ASP A 72 0.84 3.08 25.89
N PRO A 73 0.42 4.34 25.67
CA PRO A 73 1.02 5.19 24.65
C PRO A 73 2.48 5.46 24.97
N PHE A 74 3.32 5.52 23.94
CA PHE A 74 4.71 5.91 24.14
C PHE A 74 4.82 7.31 24.75
N PRO A 75 5.75 7.51 25.69
CA PRO A 75 6.13 8.85 26.10
C PRO A 75 6.57 9.66 24.87
N PHE A 76 6.04 10.88 24.72
CA PHE A 76 6.43 11.86 23.69
C PHE A 76 6.09 11.53 22.22
N ILE A 77 5.67 10.30 21.90
CA ILE A 77 5.20 9.91 20.56
C ILE A 77 3.67 9.93 20.54
N LYS A 78 3.09 10.58 19.53
CA LYS A 78 1.63 10.70 19.42
C LYS A 78 1.04 9.42 18.81
N ARG A 79 0.10 8.79 19.51
CA ARG A 79 -0.71 7.68 18.98
C ARG A 79 -1.77 8.15 17.98
N ARG A 80 -1.87 7.46 16.85
CA ARG A 80 -2.92 7.66 15.84
C ARG A 80 -3.55 6.34 15.41
N THR A 81 -4.78 6.44 14.90
CA THR A 81 -5.50 5.31 14.29
C THR A 81 -5.19 5.15 12.80
N TRP A 82 -4.33 6.01 12.26
CA TRP A 82 -3.91 5.96 10.87
C TRP A 82 -2.52 6.58 10.72
N LEU A 83 -1.78 6.10 9.73
CA LEU A 83 -0.48 6.64 9.33
C LEU A 83 -0.42 6.76 7.82
N LYS A 84 0.31 7.77 7.34
CA LYS A 84 0.58 7.92 5.92
C LYS A 84 2.02 7.54 5.64
N ILE A 85 2.21 6.40 4.99
CA ILE A 85 3.52 5.82 4.67
C ILE A 85 3.69 5.89 3.15
N LEU A 86 4.74 6.58 2.69
CA LEU A 86 5.05 6.74 1.26
C LEU A 86 3.84 7.16 0.41
N GLY A 87 2.97 8.02 0.92
CA GLY A 87 1.79 8.48 0.17
C GLY A 87 0.54 7.61 0.27
N ILE A 88 0.62 6.42 0.89
CA ILE A 88 -0.51 5.53 1.17
C ILE A 88 -0.93 5.69 2.63
N THR A 89 -2.25 5.79 2.87
CA THR A 89 -2.80 5.99 4.21
C THR A 89 -3.28 4.64 4.75
N LEU A 90 -2.58 4.11 5.76
CA LEU A 90 -2.94 2.89 6.46
C LEU A 90 -3.76 3.23 7.71
N GLN A 91 -4.67 2.32 8.08
CA GLN A 91 -5.49 2.44 9.28
C GLN A 91 -5.19 1.30 10.25
N ASP A 92 -5.43 1.56 11.54
CA ASP A 92 -5.29 0.63 12.67
C ASP A 92 -6.01 -0.71 12.46
N LEU A 93 -7.12 -0.69 11.73
CA LEU A 93 -7.84 -1.85 11.25
C LEU A 93 -7.44 -2.14 9.80
N PRO A 94 -6.69 -3.23 9.53
CA PRO A 94 -6.15 -3.53 8.21
C PRO A 94 -7.18 -3.77 7.08
N SER A 95 -8.46 -3.91 7.41
CA SER A 95 -9.56 -4.03 6.45
C SER A 95 -10.19 -2.67 6.08
N LYS A 96 -9.87 -1.60 6.81
CA LYS A 96 -10.38 -0.26 6.55
C LYS A 96 -9.41 0.51 5.66
N TRP A 97 -9.94 1.01 4.55
CA TRP A 97 -9.23 1.83 3.58
C TRP A 97 -9.98 3.15 3.32
N ASP A 98 -10.97 3.48 4.16
CA ASP A 98 -11.85 4.63 4.01
C ASP A 98 -11.06 5.92 3.86
N LEU A 99 -10.11 6.18 4.77
CA LEU A 99 -9.30 7.39 4.73
C LEU A 99 -8.45 7.48 3.47
N HIS A 100 -7.85 6.35 3.04
CA HIS A 100 -7.05 6.33 1.82
C HIS A 100 -7.88 6.65 0.58
N PHE A 101 -9.05 6.02 0.44
CA PHE A 101 -9.94 6.23 -0.70
C PHE A 101 -10.52 7.64 -0.71
N ASP A 102 -10.92 8.18 0.44
CA ASP A 102 -11.44 9.54 0.56
C ASP A 102 -10.39 10.57 0.16
N GLU A 103 -9.15 10.45 0.66
CA GLU A 103 -8.05 11.34 0.30
C GLU A 103 -7.68 11.24 -1.19
N MET A 104 -7.62 10.02 -1.72
CA MET A 104 -7.33 9.74 -3.13
C MET A 104 -8.40 10.35 -4.03
N LEU A 105 -9.68 10.07 -3.76
CA LEU A 105 -10.81 10.58 -4.55
C LEU A 105 -10.96 12.09 -4.41
N LYS A 106 -10.67 12.68 -3.25
CA LYS A 106 -10.64 14.13 -3.07
C LYS A 106 -9.57 14.78 -3.97
N LYS A 107 -8.35 14.24 -4.00
CA LYS A 107 -7.27 14.71 -4.89
C LYS A 107 -7.64 14.54 -6.37
N ALA A 108 -8.17 13.39 -6.75
CA ALA A 108 -8.60 13.12 -8.12
C ALA A 108 -9.75 14.06 -8.55
N SER A 109 -10.73 14.29 -7.65
CA SER A 109 -11.85 15.20 -7.88
C SER A 109 -11.44 16.65 -8.00
N ALA A 110 -10.42 17.10 -7.25
CA ALA A 110 -9.86 18.44 -7.42
C ALA A 110 -9.28 18.61 -8.84
N ARG A 111 -8.57 17.59 -9.36
CA ARG A 111 -7.99 17.63 -10.72
C ARG A 111 -9.04 17.52 -11.84
N MET A 112 -10.25 17.02 -11.56
CA MET A 112 -11.37 17.04 -12.52
C MET A 112 -11.82 18.47 -12.87
N TYR A 113 -11.51 19.47 -12.04
CA TYR A 113 -11.75 20.87 -12.40
C TYR A 113 -10.90 21.29 -13.60
N ILE A 114 -9.64 20.88 -13.65
CA ILE A 114 -8.74 21.14 -14.79
C ILE A 114 -9.34 20.57 -16.08
N MET A 115 -9.85 19.32 -16.03
CA MET A 115 -10.51 18.68 -17.17
C MET A 115 -11.70 19.49 -17.69
N ARG A 116 -12.51 20.04 -16.77
CA ARG A 116 -13.65 20.88 -17.10
C ARG A 116 -13.21 22.16 -17.81
N VAL A 117 -12.18 22.83 -17.30
CA VAL A 117 -11.63 24.06 -17.88
C VAL A 117 -11.06 23.80 -19.26
N CYS A 118 -10.22 22.78 -19.44
CA CYS A 118 -9.67 22.42 -20.74
C CYS A 118 -10.77 22.11 -21.77
N LYS A 119 -11.81 21.37 -21.36
CA LYS A 119 -12.96 21.09 -22.23
C LYS A 119 -13.71 22.37 -22.61
N TYR A 120 -13.91 23.30 -21.67
CA TYR A 120 -14.55 24.59 -21.94
C TYR A 120 -13.81 25.40 -23.00
N TYR A 121 -12.47 25.37 -22.99
CA TYR A 121 -11.63 26.00 -24.01
C TYR A 121 -11.49 25.20 -25.31
N GLY A 122 -12.27 24.13 -25.49
CA GLY A 122 -12.34 23.40 -26.77
C GLY A 122 -11.21 22.40 -27.00
N PHE A 123 -10.53 21.94 -25.95
CA PHE A 123 -9.49 20.91 -26.10
C PHE A 123 -10.06 19.63 -26.76
N PRO A 124 -9.41 19.09 -27.80
CA PRO A 124 -9.82 17.82 -28.41
C PRO A 124 -9.83 16.67 -27.40
N ILE A 125 -10.73 15.70 -27.60
CA ILE A 125 -10.87 14.55 -26.69
C ILE A 125 -9.54 13.81 -26.45
N LYS A 126 -8.72 13.63 -27.49
CA LYS A 126 -7.40 12.99 -27.39
C LYS A 126 -6.46 13.71 -26.40
N GLN A 127 -6.52 15.04 -26.34
CA GLN A 127 -5.73 15.82 -25.37
C GLN A 127 -6.30 15.69 -23.97
N LEU A 128 -7.63 15.65 -23.83
CA LEU A 128 -8.28 15.39 -22.54
C LEU A 128 -7.94 13.98 -22.02
N ASP A 129 -7.93 12.96 -22.87
CA ASP A 129 -7.47 11.61 -22.51
C ASP A 129 -6.04 11.64 -21.97
N MET A 130 -5.14 12.34 -22.66
CA MET A 130 -3.76 12.49 -22.22
C MET A 130 -3.66 13.20 -20.86
N LEU A 131 -4.40 14.29 -20.67
CA LEU A 131 -4.44 15.02 -19.41
C LEU A 131 -5.03 14.16 -18.28
N PHE A 132 -6.08 13.39 -18.55
CA PHE A 132 -6.66 12.49 -17.57
C PHE A 132 -5.67 11.39 -17.16
N ASN A 133 -4.97 10.79 -18.13
CA ASN A 133 -4.00 9.74 -17.89
C ASN A 133 -2.71 10.24 -17.20
N THR A 134 -2.38 11.51 -17.32
CA THR A 134 -1.18 12.11 -16.70
C THR A 134 -1.48 12.75 -15.34
N LEU A 135 -2.66 13.35 -15.16
CA LEU A 135 -3.00 14.09 -13.95
C LEU A 135 -3.86 13.28 -12.99
N ILE A 136 -4.76 12.42 -13.44
CA ILE A 136 -5.74 11.77 -12.57
C ILE A 136 -5.40 10.29 -12.35
N MET A 137 -5.12 9.55 -13.42
CA MET A 137 -4.83 8.12 -13.32
C MET A 137 -3.65 7.77 -12.41
N PRO A 138 -2.55 8.55 -12.34
CA PRO A 138 -1.47 8.24 -11.42
C PRO A 138 -1.88 8.36 -9.95
N ILE A 139 -2.82 9.25 -9.60
CA ILE A 139 -3.38 9.29 -8.23
C ILE A 139 -4.13 8.00 -7.94
N ILE A 140 -4.98 7.56 -8.87
CA ILE A 140 -5.85 6.40 -8.70
C ILE A 140 -5.07 5.09 -8.75
N THR A 141 -3.94 5.03 -9.46
CA THR A 141 -3.20 3.78 -9.65
C THR A 141 -1.97 3.66 -8.76
N TYR A 142 -1.68 4.68 -7.94
CA TYR A 142 -0.54 4.66 -7.04
C TYR A 142 -0.75 3.62 -5.93
N GLY A 143 0.10 2.60 -5.88
CA GLY A 143 0.03 1.54 -4.87
C GLY A 143 -1.18 0.61 -5.04
N ILE A 144 -1.79 0.55 -6.23
CA ILE A 144 -2.94 -0.32 -6.50
C ILE A 144 -2.62 -1.80 -6.24
N GLU A 145 -1.35 -2.19 -6.33
CA GLU A 145 -0.87 -3.51 -5.97
C GLU A 145 -1.02 -3.79 -4.45
N LEU A 146 -1.04 -2.76 -3.61
CA LEU A 146 -1.27 -2.92 -2.17
C LEU A 146 -2.76 -2.92 -1.84
N TRP A 147 -3.47 -1.86 -2.19
CA TRP A 147 -4.86 -1.63 -1.76
C TRP A 147 -5.91 -2.13 -2.76
N GLY A 148 -5.54 -2.51 -3.98
CA GLY A 148 -6.48 -2.99 -5.02
C GLY A 148 -7.19 -4.29 -4.66
N GLY A 149 -6.64 -5.05 -3.71
CA GLY A 149 -7.27 -6.21 -3.08
C GLY A 149 -8.20 -5.90 -1.90
N ALA A 150 -8.39 -4.62 -1.55
CA ALA A 150 -9.35 -4.20 -0.53
C ALA A 150 -10.79 -4.56 -0.95
N TYR A 151 -11.74 -4.49 -0.01
CA TYR A 151 -13.12 -4.93 -0.22
C TYR A 151 -13.75 -4.33 -1.48
N PHE A 152 -13.78 -5.17 -2.53
CA PHE A 152 -13.97 -4.74 -3.92
C PHE A 152 -15.24 -3.90 -4.08
N ASN A 153 -16.36 -4.39 -3.54
CA ASN A 153 -17.68 -3.81 -3.73
C ASN A 153 -17.80 -2.39 -3.14
N LYS A 154 -17.13 -2.09 -2.03
CA LYS A 154 -17.25 -0.78 -1.37
C LYS A 154 -16.37 0.27 -2.03
N TYR A 155 -15.13 -0.08 -2.35
CA TYR A 155 -14.13 0.92 -2.72
C TYR A 155 -13.97 1.06 -4.23
N ILE A 156 -13.91 -0.06 -4.96
CA ILE A 156 -13.72 -0.02 -6.41
C ILE A 156 -14.95 0.53 -7.12
N SER A 157 -16.16 0.28 -6.59
CA SER A 157 -17.39 0.89 -7.12
C SER A 157 -17.38 2.43 -7.07
N GLN A 158 -16.66 3.03 -6.12
CA GLN A 158 -16.49 4.49 -6.06
C GLN A 158 -15.55 5.00 -7.15
N ILE A 159 -14.45 4.28 -7.42
CA ILE A 159 -13.57 4.57 -8.55
C ILE A 159 -14.34 4.42 -9.87
N ASP A 160 -15.13 3.35 -10.03
CA ASP A 160 -15.94 3.15 -11.23
C ASP A 160 -16.94 4.30 -11.42
N LYS A 161 -17.62 4.74 -10.37
CA LYS A 161 -18.50 5.93 -10.41
C LYS A 161 -17.74 7.18 -10.83
N PHE A 162 -16.52 7.37 -10.31
CA PHE A 162 -15.65 8.49 -10.68
C PHE A 162 -15.25 8.44 -12.15
N ILE A 163 -14.78 7.30 -12.66
CA ILE A 163 -14.41 7.10 -14.07
C ILE A 163 -15.64 7.25 -14.98
N ASN A 164 -16.78 6.68 -14.61
CA ASN A 164 -18.04 6.83 -15.35
C ASN A 164 -18.48 8.30 -15.42
N ARG A 165 -18.22 9.10 -14.39
CA ARG A 165 -18.48 10.55 -14.43
C ARG A 165 -17.54 11.25 -15.42
N ALA A 166 -16.26 10.88 -15.46
CA ALA A 166 -15.30 11.44 -16.41
C ALA A 166 -15.69 11.11 -17.87
N HIS A 167 -16.09 9.86 -18.12
CA HIS A 167 -16.56 9.41 -19.44
C HIS A 167 -17.84 10.14 -19.86
N ARG A 168 -18.87 10.19 -19.00
CA ARG A 168 -20.12 10.91 -19.27
C ARG A 168 -19.91 12.39 -19.57
N ASN A 169 -18.93 13.01 -18.90
CA ASN A 169 -18.59 14.41 -19.13
C ASN A 169 -17.67 14.60 -20.36
N GLY A 170 -17.35 13.54 -21.10
CA GLY A 170 -16.48 13.59 -22.27
C GLY A 170 -15.07 14.08 -21.96
N TYR A 171 -14.52 13.70 -20.80
CA TYR A 171 -13.11 13.95 -20.46
C TYR A 171 -12.20 12.80 -20.88
N ILE A 172 -12.79 11.62 -21.11
CA ILE A 172 -12.10 10.44 -21.63
C ILE A 172 -12.93 9.86 -22.77
N SER A 173 -12.27 9.33 -23.80
CA SER A 173 -12.93 8.74 -24.98
C SER A 173 -13.51 7.37 -24.68
N GLU A 174 -12.78 6.56 -23.94
CA GLU A 174 -13.12 5.17 -23.65
C GLU A 174 -13.31 4.97 -22.15
N LYS A 175 -14.21 4.06 -21.79
CA LYS A 175 -14.41 3.70 -20.39
C LYS A 175 -13.25 2.84 -19.90
N LEU A 176 -12.53 3.34 -18.89
CA LEU A 176 -11.46 2.58 -18.24
C LEU A 176 -12.03 1.56 -17.25
N ASN A 177 -11.50 0.34 -17.29
CA ASN A 177 -11.80 -0.72 -16.33
C ASN A 177 -10.67 -0.81 -15.28
N ILE A 178 -10.94 -0.35 -14.08
CA ILE A 178 -9.93 -0.34 -13.00
C ILE A 178 -9.49 -1.76 -12.59
N LYS A 179 -10.35 -2.77 -12.74
CA LYS A 179 -9.96 -4.18 -12.50
C LYS A 179 -8.85 -4.62 -13.45
N GLU A 180 -9.02 -4.34 -14.74
CA GLU A 180 -8.02 -4.71 -15.75
C GLU A 180 -6.71 -3.96 -15.53
N ILE A 181 -6.78 -2.70 -15.11
CA ILE A 181 -5.60 -1.90 -14.75
C ILE A 181 -4.88 -2.53 -13.56
N SER A 182 -5.64 -2.93 -12.52
CA SER A 182 -5.09 -3.63 -11.35
C SER A 182 -4.40 -4.93 -11.76
N ILE A 183 -5.03 -5.76 -12.59
CA ILE A 183 -4.46 -7.04 -13.04
C ILE A 183 -3.17 -6.82 -13.84
N LYS A 184 -3.15 -5.83 -14.74
CA LYS A 184 -1.94 -5.49 -15.53
C LYS A 184 -0.79 -5.01 -14.63
N ARG A 185 -1.10 -4.23 -13.61
CA ARG A 185 -0.13 -3.74 -12.60
C ARG A 185 0.40 -4.89 -11.75
N ASP A 186 -0.50 -5.75 -11.27
CA ASP A 186 -0.17 -6.95 -10.52
C ASP A 186 0.76 -7.85 -11.31
N LYS A 187 0.43 -8.17 -12.58
CA LYS A 187 1.27 -8.99 -13.44
C LYS A 187 2.67 -8.39 -13.61
N LYS A 188 2.75 -7.08 -13.89
CA LYS A 188 4.03 -6.39 -14.07
C LYS A 188 4.90 -6.43 -12.80
N LEU A 189 4.30 -6.27 -11.62
CA LEU A 189 5.04 -6.37 -10.35
C LEU A 189 5.40 -7.83 -10.04
N TRP A 190 4.47 -8.75 -10.23
CA TRP A 190 4.66 -10.19 -10.05
C TRP A 190 5.84 -10.71 -10.88
N ASP A 191 5.86 -10.40 -12.18
CA ASP A 191 6.95 -10.79 -13.08
C ASP A 191 8.30 -10.26 -12.60
N LYS A 192 8.35 -9.05 -12.02
CA LYS A 192 9.59 -8.51 -11.43
C LYS A 192 9.98 -9.22 -10.14
N VAL A 193 9.00 -9.62 -9.32
CA VAL A 193 9.25 -10.32 -8.07
C VAL A 193 9.81 -11.70 -8.37
N ILE A 194 9.18 -12.49 -9.25
CA ILE A 194 9.59 -13.87 -9.51
C ILE A 194 10.94 -14.00 -10.23
N HIS A 195 11.31 -13.04 -11.08
CA HIS A 195 12.55 -13.10 -11.86
C HIS A 195 13.75 -12.40 -11.18
N ASN A 196 13.51 -11.49 -10.23
CA ASN A 196 14.58 -10.81 -9.50
C ASN A 196 14.71 -11.39 -8.08
N LYS A 197 15.82 -12.09 -7.83
CA LYS A 197 16.11 -12.69 -6.52
C LYS A 197 16.41 -11.65 -5.44
N ASP A 198 16.86 -10.46 -5.81
CA ASP A 198 17.18 -9.36 -4.88
C ASP A 198 15.96 -8.45 -4.60
N ASN A 199 14.76 -8.89 -5.00
CA ASN A 199 13.54 -8.13 -4.77
C ASN A 199 13.11 -8.22 -3.30
N ALA A 200 12.82 -7.10 -2.67
CA ALA A 200 12.36 -7.03 -1.27
C ALA A 200 11.11 -7.88 -0.96
N LEU A 201 10.30 -8.23 -1.96
CA LEU A 201 9.10 -9.05 -1.79
C LEU A 201 9.36 -10.56 -1.95
N GLN A 202 10.58 -11.00 -2.24
CA GLN A 202 10.92 -12.43 -2.39
C GLN A 202 10.65 -13.22 -1.11
N GLU A 203 10.94 -12.62 0.06
CA GLU A 203 10.72 -13.26 1.37
C GLU A 203 9.24 -13.55 1.66
N LEU A 204 8.31 -12.92 0.92
CA LEU A 204 6.87 -13.13 1.07
C LEU A 204 6.35 -14.27 0.18
N LEU A 205 7.16 -14.81 -0.73
CA LEU A 205 6.74 -15.90 -1.62
C LEU A 205 6.72 -17.23 -0.88
N PRO A 206 5.72 -18.11 -1.15
CA PRO A 206 5.71 -19.44 -0.58
C PRO A 206 6.80 -20.33 -1.18
N ASP A 207 7.01 -21.48 -0.56
CA ASP A 207 7.95 -22.48 -1.07
C ASP A 207 7.57 -22.98 -2.47
N LYS A 208 8.58 -23.40 -3.21
CA LYS A 208 8.40 -23.99 -4.54
C LYS A 208 8.07 -25.47 -4.43
N LEU A 209 7.18 -25.93 -5.29
CA LEU A 209 6.84 -27.34 -5.42
C LEU A 209 7.96 -28.08 -6.16
N ASN A 210 8.43 -29.18 -5.58
CA ASN A 210 9.44 -30.06 -6.20
C ASN A 210 8.89 -30.92 -7.35
N ARG A 211 7.56 -30.95 -7.56
CA ARG A 211 6.90 -31.86 -8.51
C ARG A 211 5.86 -31.14 -9.37
N HIS A 212 6.09 -31.13 -10.67
CA HIS A 212 5.19 -30.53 -11.67
C HIS A 212 4.32 -31.59 -12.33
N LEU A 213 3.11 -31.80 -11.82
CA LEU A 213 2.16 -32.75 -12.40
C LEU A 213 1.38 -32.16 -13.59
N ARG A 214 1.38 -30.83 -13.76
CA ARG A 214 0.70 -30.08 -14.84
C ARG A 214 1.48 -28.80 -15.17
N PRO A 215 1.41 -28.29 -16.40
CA PRO A 215 1.93 -26.96 -16.73
C PRO A 215 1.20 -25.91 -15.89
N ARG A 216 1.98 -25.04 -15.24
CA ARG A 216 1.52 -23.90 -14.45
C ARG A 216 2.33 -22.66 -14.81
N GLY A 217 1.78 -21.48 -14.61
CA GLY A 217 2.40 -20.17 -14.77
C GLY A 217 3.46 -19.86 -13.72
N HIS A 218 3.51 -20.60 -12.60
CA HIS A 218 4.59 -20.51 -11.61
C HIS A 218 4.78 -21.82 -10.81
N GLU A 219 5.90 -21.90 -10.11
CA GLU A 219 6.35 -23.09 -9.35
C GLU A 219 5.93 -23.07 -7.87
N PHE A 220 5.41 -21.95 -7.37
CA PHE A 220 5.07 -21.77 -5.96
C PHE A 220 3.84 -22.57 -5.51
N GLU A 221 3.85 -23.01 -4.26
CA GLU A 221 2.71 -23.63 -3.60
C GLU A 221 1.57 -22.62 -3.40
N LEU A 222 0.33 -23.08 -3.57
CA LEU A 222 -0.85 -22.25 -3.32
C LEU A 222 -1.22 -22.34 -1.83
N PRO A 223 -1.25 -21.22 -1.10
CA PRO A 223 -1.55 -21.25 0.32
C PRO A 223 -3.02 -21.60 0.58
N LEU A 224 -3.28 -22.21 1.73
CA LEU A 224 -4.66 -22.48 2.18
C LEU A 224 -5.39 -21.16 2.48
N VAL A 225 -6.42 -20.88 1.70
CA VAL A 225 -7.24 -19.67 1.86
C VAL A 225 -8.33 -19.91 2.89
N ARG A 226 -8.26 -19.21 4.03
CA ARG A 226 -9.33 -19.20 5.05
C ARG A 226 -10.28 -18.00 4.95
N THR A 227 -9.86 -16.93 4.27
CA THR A 227 -10.67 -15.71 4.09
C THR A 227 -10.43 -15.11 2.71
N GLU A 228 -11.48 -14.53 2.11
CA GLU A 228 -11.37 -13.80 0.83
C GLU A 228 -10.38 -12.63 0.93
N ARG A 229 -10.28 -12.00 2.11
CA ARG A 229 -9.31 -10.94 2.35
C ARG A 229 -7.87 -11.43 2.22
N PHE A 230 -7.56 -12.58 2.82
CA PHE A 230 -6.23 -13.18 2.70
C PHE A 230 -5.94 -13.55 1.24
N LYS A 231 -6.90 -14.14 0.53
CA LYS A 231 -6.80 -14.42 -0.92
C LYS A 231 -6.53 -13.17 -1.75
N SER A 232 -7.13 -12.04 -1.38
CA SER A 232 -7.06 -10.78 -2.12
C SER A 232 -5.77 -9.98 -1.85
N SER A 233 -4.95 -10.39 -0.88
CA SER A 233 -3.61 -9.81 -0.69
C SER A 233 -2.74 -10.00 -1.94
N PHE A 234 -1.76 -9.12 -2.18
CA PHE A 234 -0.99 -9.07 -3.43
C PHE A 234 -0.40 -10.43 -3.83
N VAL A 235 0.40 -11.03 -2.94
CA VAL A 235 1.08 -12.31 -3.22
C VAL A 235 0.04 -13.38 -3.53
N ASN A 236 -0.95 -13.56 -2.66
CA ASN A 236 -1.95 -14.61 -2.83
C ASN A 236 -2.79 -14.42 -4.09
N ARG A 237 -3.27 -13.21 -4.38
CA ARG A 237 -4.08 -13.01 -5.59
C ARG A 237 -3.27 -13.22 -6.86
N CYS A 238 -1.98 -12.90 -6.86
CA CYS A 238 -1.11 -13.21 -7.99
C CYS A 238 -0.91 -14.72 -8.14
N LEU A 239 -0.64 -15.42 -7.04
CA LEU A 239 -0.55 -16.88 -7.01
C LEU A 239 -1.82 -17.56 -7.55
N PHE A 240 -3.00 -17.03 -7.25
CA PHE A 240 -4.26 -17.61 -7.76
C PHE A 240 -4.61 -17.18 -9.19
N ASN A 241 -4.18 -16.00 -9.64
CA ASN A 241 -4.55 -15.45 -10.95
C ASN A 241 -3.57 -15.82 -12.07
N PHE A 242 -2.32 -16.13 -11.76
CA PHE A 242 -1.26 -16.39 -12.73
C PHE A 242 -0.76 -17.85 -12.66
N VAL A 243 -1.70 -18.79 -12.44
CA VAL A 243 -1.49 -20.26 -12.41
C VAL A 243 -1.38 -20.84 -13.80
#